data_AF-A0A7K3S2R0-F1
#
_entry.id   AF-A0A7K3S2R0-F1
#
_cell.length_a   1.000
_cell.length_b   1.000
_cell.length_c   1.000
_cell.angle_alpha   90.00
_cell.angle_beta   90.00
_cell.angle_gamma   90.00
#
_symmetry.space_group_name_H-M   'P 1'
#
loop_
_entity.id
_entity.type
_entity.pdbx_description
1 polymer ?
#
loop_
_entity_poly.entity_id
_entity_poly.type
_entity_poly.pdbx_seq_one_letter_code
_entity_poly.pdbx_strand_id
1 'polypeptide(L)' 'GCATLDRTVRAELPGGASLVGEAVAIDGDGRLVLSTEDGLQQPVSAGDIVHLRGAAGGLT' A
#
# COMPACT_ATOMS: atom_id res chain seq x y z
N GLY A 1 2.32 -16.49 5.61
CA GLY A 1 2.33 -15.62 4.42
C GLY A 1 1.56 -14.37 4.74
N CYS A 2 2.05 -13.19 4.33
CA CYS A 2 1.33 -11.94 4.50
C CYS A 2 0.25 -11.84 3.42
N ALA A 3 -0.98 -11.45 3.79
CA ALA A 3 -2.04 -11.25 2.80
C ALA A 3 -1.87 -9.95 2.00
N THR A 4 -1.09 -9.00 2.53
CA THR A 4 -1.01 -7.62 2.03
C THR A 4 0.17 -7.35 1.11
N LEU A 5 1.33 -7.96 1.37
CA LEU A 5 2.54 -7.75 0.54
C LEU A 5 2.29 -8.16 -0.91
N ASP A 6 3.00 -7.49 -1.83
CA ASP A 6 2.92 -7.67 -3.29
C ASP A 6 1.54 -7.35 -3.88
N ARG A 7 0.76 -6.49 -3.21
CA ARG A 7 -0.56 -6.04 -3.66
C ARG A 7 -0.65 -4.53 -3.69
N THR A 8 -1.39 -4.03 -4.67
CA THR A 8 -1.85 -2.64 -4.68
C THR A 8 -2.91 -2.44 -3.61
N VAL A 9 -2.68 -1.47 -2.73
CA VAL A 9 -3.56 -1.15 -1.62
C VAL A 9 -3.78 0.35 -1.54
N ARG A 10 -4.85 0.73 -0.84
CA ARG A 10 -5.05 2.09 -0.32
C ARG A 10 -4.96 2.03 1.20
N ALA A 11 -4.06 2.83 1.78
CA ALA A 11 -4.03 3.12 3.19
C ALA A 11 -4.91 4.34 3.49
N GLU A 12 -5.85 4.18 4.42
CA GLU A 12 -6.63 5.29 4.98
C GLU A 12 -5.96 5.76 6.26
N LEU A 13 -5.45 6.99 6.23
CA LEU A 13 -4.61 7.55 7.27
C LEU A 13 -5.45 8.38 8.27
N PRO A 14 -4.97 8.53 9.51
CA PRO A 14 -5.55 9.48 10.46
C PRO A 14 -5.66 10.88 9.85
N GLY A 15 -6.78 11.55 10.11
CA GLY A 15 -7.06 12.88 9.54
C GLY A 15 -7.71 12.85 8.15
N GLY A 16 -8.08 11.66 7.64
CA GLY A 16 -8.85 11.50 6.41
C GLY A 16 -8.02 11.55 5.13
N ALA A 17 -6.69 11.57 5.24
CA ALA A 17 -5.81 11.41 4.09
C ALA A 17 -5.81 9.95 3.62
N SER A 18 -5.48 9.73 2.35
CA SER A 18 -5.29 8.38 1.81
C SER A 18 -4.06 8.29 0.95
N LEU A 19 -3.40 7.14 0.98
CA LEU A 19 -2.22 6.85 0.18
C LEU A 19 -2.44 5.55 -0.60
N VAL A 20 -2.15 5.58 -1.90
CA VAL A 20 -2.24 4.39 -2.77
C VAL A 20 -0.83 3.99 -3.20
N GLY A 21 -0.56 2.68 -3.18
CA GLY A 21 0.71 2.14 -3.62
C GLY A 21 0.75 0.62 -3.53
N GLU A 22 1.87 0.04 -3.96
CA GLU A 22 2.17 -1.36 -3.77
C GLU A 22 2.78 -1.60 -2.38
N ALA A 23 2.25 -2.58 -1.64
CA ALA A 23 2.81 -3.00 -0.37
C ALA A 23 4.08 -3.84 -0.57
N VAL A 24 5.25 -3.22 -0.42
CA VAL A 24 6.55 -3.84 -0.80
C VAL A 24 7.32 -4.43 0.37
N ALA A 25 7.10 -3.95 1.60
CA ALA A 25 7.83 -4.43 2.76
C ALA A 25 7.11 -4.13 4.08
N ILE A 26 7.54 -4.82 5.13
CA ILE A 26 7.39 -4.38 6.51
C ILE A 26 8.78 -3.95 6.99
N ASP A 27 8.92 -2.73 7.49
CA ASP A 27 10.21 -2.23 7.99
C ASP A 27 10.56 -2.77 9.40
N GLY A 28 11.73 -2.37 9.91
CA GLY A 28 12.21 -2.81 11.24
C GLY A 28 11.36 -2.32 12.42
N ASP A 29 10.54 -1.29 12.22
CA ASP A 29 9.59 -0.75 13.21
C ASP A 29 8.22 -1.43 13.11
N GLY A 30 8.01 -2.34 12.14
CA GLY A 30 6.74 -3.00 11.91
C GLY A 30 5.75 -2.20 11.06
N ARG A 31 6.22 -1.16 10.35
CA ARG A 31 5.35 -0.32 9.49
C ARG A 31 5.25 -0.94 8.10
N LEU A 32 4.09 -0.77 7.47
CA LEU A 32 3.90 -1.16 6.08
C LEU A 32 4.54 -0.12 5.17
N VAL A 33 5.44 -0.54 4.28
CA VAL A 33 6.05 0.34 3.29
C VAL A 33 5.27 0.23 1.98
N LEU A 34 4.74 1.37 1.51
CA LEU A 34 4.06 1.48 0.22
C LEU A 34 4.99 2.14 -0.80
N SER A 35 5.16 1.50 -1.96
CA SER A 35 5.76 2.12 -3.14
C SER A 35 4.66 2.84 -3.92
N THR A 36 4.73 4.16 -3.98
CA THR A 36 3.75 4.99 -4.70
C THR A 36 4.08 5.05 -6.19
N GLU A 37 3.13 5.53 -7.00
CA GLU A 37 3.34 5.72 -8.45
C GLU A 37 4.45 6.75 -8.76
N ASP A 38 4.72 7.67 -7.83
CA ASP A 38 5.83 8.63 -7.93
C ASP A 38 7.20 8.00 -7.65
N GLY A 39 7.26 6.69 -7.39
CA GLY A 39 8.48 5.96 -7.02
C GLY A 39 8.96 6.23 -5.60
N LEU A 40 8.13 6.85 -4.76
CA LEU A 40 8.45 7.12 -3.36
C LEU A 40 8.06 5.94 -2.49
N GLN A 41 8.90 5.61 -1.51
CA GLN A 41 8.58 4.66 -0.46
C GLN A 41 8.04 5.39 0.76
N GLN A 42 6.77 5.15 1.08
CA GLN A 42 6.04 5.78 2.16
C GLN A 42 5.74 4.76 3.27
N PRO A 43 6.33 4.92 4.47
CA PRO A 43 6.00 4.08 5.61
C PRO A 43 4.66 4.48 6.24
N VAL A 44 3.78 3.50 6.44
CA VAL A 44 2.47 3.63 7.08
C VAL A 44 2.51 2.97 8.45
N SER A 45 2.55 3.78 9.50
CA SER A 45 2.58 3.30 10.89
C SER A 45 1.20 2.93 11.44
N ALA A 46 0.15 3.60 10.97
CA ALA A 46 -1.23 3.37 11.40
C ALA A 46 -2.20 3.79 10.28
N GLY A 47 -3.18 2.94 10.02
CA GLY A 47 -4.23 3.18 9.02
C GLY A 47 -4.93 1.89 8.62
N ASP A 48 -6.11 2.02 8.03
CA ASP A 48 -6.85 0.90 7.48
C ASP A 48 -6.31 0.58 6.07
N ILE A 49 -6.07 -0.70 5.80
CA ILE A 49 -5.53 -1.14 4.51
C ILE A 49 -6.64 -1.80 3.68
N VAL A 50 -6.97 -1.18 2.55
CA VAL A 50 -7.95 -1.69 1.59
C VAL A 50 -7.22 -2.25 0.37
N HIS A 51 -7.37 -3.55 0.13
CA HIS A 51 -6.89 -4.16 -1.11
C HIS A 51 -7.69 -3.67 -2.30
N LEU A 52 -7.01 -3.07 -3.27
CA LEU A 52 -7.65 -2.63 -4.49
C LEU A 52 -7.70 -3.80 -5.47
N ARG A 53 -8.86 -4.04 -6.10
CA ARG A 53 -8.88 -4.91 -7.27
C ARG A 53 -8.29 -4.13 -8.43
N GLY A 54 -7.26 -4.66 -9.07
CA GLY A 54 -6.94 -4.21 -10.43
C GLY A 54 -8.16 -4.42 -11.31
N ALA A 55 -8.51 -3.46 -12.17
CA ALA A 55 -9.19 -3.86 -13.39
C ALA A 55 -8.27 -4.88 -14.04
N ALA A 56 -8.72 -6.14 -14.17
CA ALA A 56 -7.91 -7.22 -14.71
C ALA A 56 -7.14 -6.71 -15.93
N GLY A 57 -5.83 -6.97 -16.00
CA GLY A 57 -4.91 -6.52 -17.05
C GLY A 57 -5.63 -6.23 -18.36
N GLY A 58 -5.94 -4.95 -18.58
CA GLY A 58 -6.52 -4.46 -19.82
C GLY A 58 -5.40 -4.06 -20.74
N LEU A 59 -4.91 -5.04 -21.51
CA LEU A 59 -4.04 -4.94 -22.69
C LEU A 59 -2.61 -4.40 -22.46
N THR A 60 -1.61 -5.26 -22.52
CA THR A 60 -0.90 -5.63 -23.77
C THR A 60 0.00 -6.84 -23.56
#